data_AF-A0A150QKD3-F1
#
_entry.id   AF-A0A150QKD3-F1
#
_cell.length_a   1.000
_cell.length_b   1.000
_cell.length_c   1.000
_cell.angle_alpha   90.00
_cell.angle_beta   90.00
_cell.angle_gamma   90.00
#
_symmetry.space_group_name_H-M   'P 1'
#
loop_
_entity.id
_entity.type
_entity.pdbx_description
1 polymer ?
#
loop_
_entity_poly.entity_id
_entity_poly.type
_entity_poly.pdbx_seq_one_letter_code
_entity_poly.pdbx_strand_id
1 'polypeptide(L)'
;MSKERDTETQDPSSRGVDRRQALLGLGAIAITVSCGDGGESEPNPDGSGTPGSSASSGASGTTGAGTGGGGADAATSSGSGSGGAGPGTTAGSGGSGAGGTDPGEGGSGPGGDGDLIAPPFEAVPMCMAFNKTDGAGQGPFFIHELEKNDDISMFRQDIRGRYNESAPPGVEMHLHLRVLDLSKPDCDGTGVGLANADVYIWHTDGQGYYSGFGARGSANEQNPDSPYAGRPSQNNLDTSERFCRGVQTTDADGVVSFRSIFPGWYNGRDVHIHFVCFKQGSMSMGRVNYSGGAHIFTTQFYFDPAFTDSVHTKYEPYKARTMGNLATAYQGAIKADERGNSGLRAKAWMEGDIVVAQMQIAVNPA
;
A
#
# COMPACT_ATOMS: atom_id res chain seq x y z
N MET A 1 31.80 52.73 -17.70
CA MET A 1 31.28 51.97 -18.86
C MET A 1 30.21 51.04 -18.33
N SER A 2 29.05 50.96 -18.99
CA SER A 2 27.93 50.15 -18.53
C SER A 2 28.14 48.65 -18.82
N LYS A 3 27.56 47.81 -17.97
CA LYS A 3 27.00 46.50 -18.34
C LYS A 3 25.67 46.34 -17.61
N GLU A 4 24.73 45.66 -18.25
CA GLU A 4 23.35 45.53 -17.78
C GLU A 4 23.15 44.63 -16.56
N ARG A 5 21.93 44.65 -16.04
CA ARG A 5 21.42 43.77 -14.98
C ARG A 5 20.59 42.66 -15.62
N ASP A 6 21.09 41.44 -15.57
CA ASP A 6 20.26 40.25 -15.78
C ASP A 6 19.62 39.88 -14.43
N THR A 7 18.34 40.22 -14.26
CA THR A 7 17.53 39.80 -13.12
C THR A 7 16.67 38.61 -13.51
N GLU A 8 17.17 37.40 -13.29
CA GLU A 8 16.37 36.18 -13.42
C GLU A 8 15.41 36.07 -12.23
N THR A 9 14.19 36.58 -12.40
CA THR A 9 13.10 36.40 -11.43
C THR A 9 12.63 34.95 -11.44
N GLN A 10 12.91 34.21 -10.36
CA GLN A 10 12.30 32.91 -10.14
C GLN A 10 10.77 33.06 -10.03
N ASP A 11 10.05 32.32 -10.87
CA ASP A 11 8.59 32.33 -10.92
C ASP A 11 7.99 31.57 -9.72
N PRO A 12 7.15 32.21 -8.88
CA PRO A 12 6.47 31.56 -7.76
C PRO A 12 5.34 30.59 -8.17
N SER A 13 5.08 30.38 -9.47
CA SER A 13 4.02 29.48 -9.96
C SER A 13 4.23 27.99 -9.65
N SER A 14 5.46 27.56 -9.35
CA SER A 14 5.86 26.14 -9.18
C SER A 14 5.40 25.48 -7.87
N ARG A 15 4.21 25.83 -7.36
CA ARG A 15 3.43 24.91 -6.52
C ARG A 15 2.99 23.73 -7.40
N GLY A 16 3.84 22.72 -7.50
CA GLY A 16 3.50 21.45 -8.11
C GLY A 16 2.20 20.92 -7.50
N VAL A 17 1.17 20.78 -8.32
CA VAL A 17 -0.08 20.14 -7.90
C VAL A 17 0.26 18.69 -7.61
N ASP A 18 0.17 18.30 -6.34
CA ASP A 18 0.39 16.94 -5.90
C ASP A 18 -0.53 16.00 -6.70
N ARG A 19 0.08 15.14 -7.52
CA ARG A 19 -0.64 14.21 -8.39
C ARG A 19 -1.49 13.22 -7.59
N ARG A 20 -1.13 12.97 -6.32
CA ARG A 20 -1.92 12.20 -5.37
C ARG A 20 -3.27 12.89 -5.11
N GLN A 21 -3.29 14.20 -4.87
CA GLN A 21 -4.56 14.95 -4.74
C GLN A 21 -5.35 15.02 -6.06
N ALA A 22 -4.67 15.14 -7.21
CA ALA A 22 -5.34 15.17 -8.51
C ALA A 22 -6.02 13.84 -8.87
N LEU A 23 -5.38 12.69 -8.55
CA LEU A 23 -5.95 11.36 -8.77
C LEU A 23 -7.11 11.07 -7.80
N LEU A 24 -6.90 11.33 -6.50
CA LEU A 24 -7.93 11.12 -5.47
C LEU A 24 -9.17 12.00 -5.69
N GLY A 25 -8.99 13.24 -6.18
CA GLY A 25 -10.09 14.16 -6.48
C GLY A 25 -11.00 13.74 -7.64
N LEU A 26 -10.57 12.81 -8.51
CA LEU A 26 -11.36 12.35 -9.66
C LEU A 26 -12.33 11.20 -9.31
N GLY A 27 -12.12 10.48 -8.21
CA GLY A 27 -13.01 9.39 -7.78
C GLY A 27 -14.30 9.86 -7.09
N ALA A 28 -14.37 11.13 -6.65
CA ALA A 28 -15.40 11.63 -5.75
C ALA A 28 -16.70 12.13 -6.44
N ILE A 29 -17.27 11.35 -7.36
CA ILE A 29 -18.60 11.64 -7.94
C ILE A 29 -19.67 10.87 -7.16
N ALA A 30 -20.08 11.41 -6.01
CA ALA A 30 -21.16 10.86 -5.21
C ALA A 30 -22.53 11.13 -5.86
N ILE A 31 -23.25 10.08 -6.25
CA ILE A 31 -24.65 10.18 -6.69
C ILE A 31 -25.52 10.31 -5.44
N THR A 32 -25.92 11.54 -5.10
CA THR A 32 -26.82 11.82 -3.99
C THR A 32 -28.26 11.42 -4.33
N VAL A 33 -28.62 10.16 -4.03
CA VAL A 33 -30.02 9.72 -4.05
C VAL A 33 -30.76 10.40 -2.90
N SER A 34 -31.44 11.51 -3.20
CA SER A 34 -32.36 12.14 -2.27
C SER A 34 -33.62 11.30 -2.16
N CYS A 35 -33.80 10.61 -1.03
CA CYS A 35 -35.11 10.12 -0.62
C CYS A 35 -36.00 11.34 -0.36
N GLY A 36 -36.98 11.57 -1.24
CA GLY A 36 -37.98 12.63 -1.05
C GLY A 36 -38.92 12.25 0.08
N ASP A 37 -38.95 13.07 1.13
CA ASP A 37 -39.86 12.88 2.27
C ASP A 37 -41.29 13.29 1.88
N GLY A 38 -42.26 12.45 2.24
CA GLY A 38 -43.65 12.54 1.78
C GLY A 38 -44.49 13.45 2.68
N GLY A 39 -44.47 14.75 2.40
CA GLY A 39 -45.20 15.73 3.23
C GLY A 39 -46.72 15.67 3.11
N GLU A 40 -47.40 15.65 4.26
CA GLU A 40 -48.77 16.17 4.43
C GLU A 40 -48.72 17.46 5.28
N SER A 41 -49.69 18.37 5.10
CA SER A 41 -49.59 19.77 5.52
C SER A 41 -50.83 20.30 6.24
N GLU A 42 -50.74 21.56 6.70
CA GLU A 42 -51.81 22.46 7.23
C GLU A 42 -51.77 22.72 8.79
N PRO A 43 -52.28 23.85 9.35
CA PRO A 43 -51.43 25.04 9.48
C PRO A 43 -51.63 26.00 10.71
N ASN A 44 -50.53 26.55 11.27
CA ASN A 44 -50.37 27.92 11.87
C ASN A 44 -51.32 28.42 13.01
N PRO A 45 -51.08 29.61 13.64
CA PRO A 45 -49.92 30.53 13.67
C PRO A 45 -49.41 30.86 15.12
N ASP A 46 -48.74 32.03 15.27
CA ASP A 46 -48.30 32.77 16.49
C ASP A 46 -47.05 32.23 17.26
N GLY A 47 -46.09 33.07 17.70
CA GLY A 47 -45.89 34.51 17.45
C GLY A 47 -44.65 35.13 18.15
N SER A 48 -43.99 36.10 17.48
CA SER A 48 -43.06 37.16 17.97
C SER A 48 -41.99 36.91 19.07
N GLY A 49 -40.72 37.25 18.80
CA GLY A 49 -39.72 37.53 19.86
C GLY A 49 -38.25 37.70 19.45
N THR A 50 -37.67 38.90 19.61
CA THR A 50 -36.24 39.26 19.41
C THR A 50 -35.88 40.51 20.24
N PRO A 51 -34.59 40.88 20.48
CA PRO A 51 -33.33 40.12 20.51
C PRO A 51 -32.54 40.34 21.84
N GLY A 52 -31.28 39.89 21.95
CA GLY A 52 -30.36 40.21 23.06
C GLY A 52 -28.88 40.11 22.66
N SER A 53 -27.99 40.93 23.25
CA SER A 53 -26.60 41.12 22.74
C SER A 53 -25.55 41.60 23.77
N SER A 54 -24.34 41.04 23.69
CA SER A 54 -23.06 41.56 24.24
C SER A 54 -21.89 40.80 23.54
N ALA A 55 -20.69 41.32 23.20
CA ALA A 55 -19.75 42.33 23.75
C ALA A 55 -19.02 41.85 25.04
N SER A 56 -17.68 41.91 25.21
CA SER A 56 -16.49 42.31 24.39
C SER A 56 -15.27 41.47 24.88
N SER A 57 -13.96 41.60 24.54
CA SER A 57 -13.06 42.59 23.89
C SER A 57 -11.96 41.83 23.07
N GLY A 58 -10.74 42.27 22.66
CA GLY A 58 -9.92 43.50 22.78
C GLY A 58 -8.85 43.49 23.91
N ALA A 59 -7.58 43.91 23.75
CA ALA A 59 -6.75 44.27 22.57
C ALA A 59 -5.23 44.43 22.91
N SER A 60 -4.35 44.36 21.89
CA SER A 60 -2.97 44.96 21.78
C SER A 60 -1.71 44.31 22.43
N GLY A 61 -0.52 44.68 21.91
CA GLY A 61 0.86 44.25 22.28
C GLY A 61 1.58 43.40 21.19
N THR A 62 2.69 43.71 20.48
CA THR A 62 3.97 44.44 20.68
C THR A 62 4.92 43.78 21.70
N THR A 63 6.23 43.47 21.51
CA THR A 63 7.28 43.67 20.45
C THR A 63 8.20 42.41 20.38
N GLY A 64 9.27 42.23 19.58
CA GLY A 64 9.89 42.98 18.46
C GLY A 64 11.44 43.08 18.56
N ALA A 65 12.19 42.70 17.49
CA ALA A 65 13.68 42.62 17.37
C ALA A 65 14.38 41.57 18.28
N GLY A 66 15.62 41.10 18.06
CA GLY A 66 16.60 41.26 16.96
C GLY A 66 18.03 40.80 17.36
N THR A 67 18.92 40.53 16.39
CA THR A 67 20.36 40.08 16.52
C THR A 67 20.63 38.71 17.19
N GLY A 68 21.77 38.01 17.00
CA GLY A 68 22.79 38.09 15.93
C GLY A 68 24.23 37.68 16.35
N GLY A 69 24.96 36.91 15.51
CA GLY A 69 26.44 36.90 15.45
C GLY A 69 27.21 35.59 15.72
N GLY A 70 28.20 35.29 14.85
CA GLY A 70 29.35 34.37 15.09
C GLY A 70 29.18 32.89 14.66
N GLY A 71 30.17 32.21 14.06
CA GLY A 71 31.47 32.67 13.52
C GLY A 71 32.52 31.54 13.38
N ALA A 72 33.41 31.66 12.37
CA ALA A 72 34.49 30.72 11.96
C ALA A 72 34.05 29.40 11.28
N ASP A 73 34.62 28.88 10.17
CA ASP A 73 35.95 28.95 9.50
C ASP A 73 36.99 27.92 10.03
N ALA A 74 37.78 27.18 9.21
CA ALA A 74 37.90 27.09 7.74
C ALA A 74 38.57 25.76 7.24
N ALA A 75 38.86 25.69 5.93
CA ALA A 75 39.47 24.62 5.12
C ALA A 75 40.83 24.03 5.60
N THR A 76 41.33 22.89 5.09
CA THR A 76 42.00 22.66 3.76
C THR A 76 42.30 21.15 3.59
N SER A 77 42.04 20.43 2.49
CA SER A 77 42.49 20.47 1.06
C SER A 77 43.85 19.79 0.74
N SER A 78 43.84 18.60 0.11
CA SER A 78 44.87 18.00 -0.80
C SER A 78 44.56 16.50 -1.05
N GLY A 79 44.97 15.82 -2.14
CA GLY A 79 45.55 16.28 -3.42
C GLY A 79 46.37 15.20 -4.18
N SER A 80 46.10 14.98 -5.48
CA SER A 80 46.83 14.11 -6.44
C SER A 80 46.63 12.57 -6.32
N GLY A 81 46.77 11.75 -7.38
CA GLY A 81 46.86 12.05 -8.83
C GLY A 81 47.51 10.92 -9.68
N SER A 82 47.02 10.74 -10.92
CA SER A 82 47.52 9.86 -12.04
C SER A 82 47.59 8.32 -11.80
N GLY A 83 47.61 7.44 -12.82
CA GLY A 83 47.33 7.59 -14.26
C GLY A 83 48.02 6.52 -15.15
N GLY A 84 47.36 6.03 -16.22
CA GLY A 84 47.95 5.10 -17.23
C GLY A 84 46.92 4.44 -18.18
N ALA A 85 47.30 4.17 -19.44
CA ALA A 85 46.43 3.59 -20.50
C ALA A 85 47.08 2.36 -21.17
N GLY A 86 46.33 1.32 -21.57
CA GLY A 86 45.78 1.13 -22.93
C GLY A 86 46.57 0.01 -23.69
N PRO A 87 46.25 -0.40 -24.94
CA PRO A 87 45.06 -0.15 -25.80
C PRO A 87 44.39 -1.47 -26.33
N GLY A 88 43.35 -1.39 -27.19
CA GLY A 88 42.87 -2.57 -27.95
C GLY A 88 41.49 -2.44 -28.66
N THR A 89 41.49 -2.30 -29.99
CA THR A 89 40.37 -2.28 -30.98
C THR A 89 39.34 -3.44 -30.84
N THR A 90 38.07 -3.35 -31.30
CA THR A 90 37.58 -2.99 -32.66
C THR A 90 36.15 -2.40 -32.75
N ALA A 91 35.84 -1.77 -33.89
CA ALA A 91 34.55 -1.24 -34.35
C ALA A 91 33.49 -2.34 -34.66
N GLY A 92 32.19 -2.03 -34.87
CA GLY A 92 31.47 -0.75 -34.78
C GLY A 92 30.10 -0.76 -35.50
N SER A 93 29.49 0.44 -35.67
CA SER A 93 28.18 0.71 -36.33
C SER A 93 26.93 0.17 -35.61
N GLY A 94 25.78 0.85 -35.56
CA GLY A 94 25.46 2.21 -36.02
C GLY A 94 24.05 2.31 -36.63
N GLY A 95 23.09 2.90 -35.93
CA GLY A 95 21.74 3.15 -36.45
C GLY A 95 20.75 3.68 -35.40
N SER A 96 20.19 4.86 -35.65
CA SER A 96 19.13 5.47 -34.83
C SER A 96 17.79 5.38 -35.57
N GLY A 97 16.72 5.01 -34.86
CA GLY A 97 15.34 5.01 -35.37
C GLY A 97 14.37 5.07 -34.21
N ALA A 98 13.26 5.79 -34.37
CA ALA A 98 12.32 6.10 -33.29
C ALA A 98 10.89 5.68 -33.62
N GLY A 99 10.14 5.26 -32.60
CA GLY A 99 8.67 5.14 -32.60
C GLY A 99 8.09 3.95 -33.38
N GLY A 100 7.35 3.08 -32.70
CA GLY A 100 6.66 1.97 -33.34
C GLY A 100 5.95 1.02 -32.38
N THR A 101 4.68 1.33 -32.08
CA THR A 101 3.57 0.41 -31.76
C THR A 101 3.85 -0.93 -31.06
N ASP A 102 3.26 -1.06 -29.88
CA ASP A 102 2.90 -2.29 -29.18
C ASP A 102 2.15 -3.31 -30.06
N PRO A 103 2.53 -4.61 -29.99
CA PRO A 103 1.63 -5.75 -30.09
C PRO A 103 1.78 -6.68 -28.87
N GLY A 104 0.73 -7.21 -28.24
CA GLY A 104 -0.68 -7.25 -28.64
C GLY A 104 -1.25 -8.66 -28.39
N GLU A 105 -2.26 -8.75 -27.53
CA GLU A 105 -3.18 -9.88 -27.25
C GLU A 105 -2.63 -11.33 -27.19
N GLY A 106 -2.78 -11.99 -26.04
CA GLY A 106 -2.35 -13.38 -25.87
C GLY A 106 -2.88 -14.14 -24.65
N GLY A 107 -4.16 -14.00 -24.27
CA GLY A 107 -4.68 -14.76 -23.13
C GLY A 107 -6.08 -14.43 -22.60
N SER A 108 -7.10 -14.36 -23.45
CA SER A 108 -8.49 -14.09 -23.03
C SER A 108 -9.15 -15.25 -22.25
N GLY A 109 -8.76 -15.43 -20.99
CA GLY A 109 -9.61 -16.08 -19.99
C GLY A 109 -10.73 -15.13 -19.52
N PRO A 110 -11.80 -15.62 -18.86
CA PRO A 110 -12.93 -14.81 -18.41
C PRO A 110 -12.63 -14.01 -17.12
N GLY A 111 -11.51 -13.30 -17.07
CA GLY A 111 -11.09 -12.43 -15.96
C GLY A 111 -11.17 -10.95 -16.35
N GLY A 112 -12.38 -10.43 -16.57
CA GLY A 112 -12.60 -9.14 -17.23
C GLY A 112 -11.92 -7.94 -16.56
N ASP A 113 -11.46 -6.98 -17.36
CA ASP A 113 -10.66 -5.82 -16.93
C ASP A 113 -11.48 -4.69 -16.26
N GLY A 114 -12.68 -4.99 -15.76
CA GLY A 114 -13.49 -4.07 -14.97
C GLY A 114 -13.15 -4.09 -13.48
N ASP A 115 -13.52 -3.04 -12.76
CA ASP A 115 -13.29 -2.92 -11.33
C ASP A 115 -13.96 -4.05 -10.52
N LEU A 116 -13.21 -4.59 -9.54
CA LEU A 116 -13.70 -5.58 -8.59
C LEU A 116 -14.72 -4.97 -7.61
N ILE A 117 -15.99 -5.23 -7.86
CA ILE A 117 -17.08 -5.02 -6.92
C ILE A 117 -16.93 -6.01 -5.76
N ALA A 118 -17.00 -5.54 -4.52
CA ALA A 118 -16.93 -6.42 -3.35
C ALA A 118 -18.23 -7.21 -3.16
N PRO A 119 -18.18 -8.53 -2.91
CA PRO A 119 -19.35 -9.29 -2.48
C PRO A 119 -19.87 -8.80 -1.12
N PRO A 120 -21.16 -9.03 -0.80
CA PRO A 120 -21.73 -8.71 0.51
C PRO A 120 -20.94 -9.35 1.67
N PHE A 121 -20.87 -8.64 2.80
CA PHE A 121 -19.94 -8.96 3.89
C PHE A 121 -20.62 -9.60 5.13
N GLU A 122 -21.94 -9.77 5.15
CA GLU A 122 -22.72 -10.23 6.31
C GLU A 122 -22.33 -11.66 6.74
N ALA A 123 -21.83 -12.46 5.81
CA ALA A 123 -21.33 -13.81 6.05
C ALA A 123 -19.80 -13.87 6.28
N VAL A 124 -19.16 -12.74 6.64
CA VAL A 124 -17.71 -12.62 6.87
C VAL A 124 -17.46 -12.28 8.35
N PRO A 125 -16.77 -13.14 9.11
CA PRO A 125 -16.51 -12.92 10.53
C PRO A 125 -15.79 -11.58 10.81
N MET A 126 -16.22 -10.90 11.88
CA MET A 126 -15.62 -9.63 12.29
C MET A 126 -14.29 -9.84 13.02
N CYS A 127 -13.21 -9.28 12.47
CA CYS A 127 -11.91 -9.23 13.13
C CYS A 127 -11.85 -8.00 14.05
N MET A 128 -11.35 -8.15 15.29
CA MET A 128 -11.30 -7.05 16.27
C MET A 128 -9.85 -6.62 16.54
N ALA A 129 -9.45 -5.44 16.04
CA ALA A 129 -8.12 -4.87 16.26
C ALA A 129 -8.05 -4.02 17.54
N PHE A 130 -8.13 -4.67 18.71
CA PHE A 130 -8.06 -3.98 20.00
C PHE A 130 -6.71 -3.28 20.27
N ASN A 131 -5.64 -3.72 19.60
CA ASN A 131 -4.31 -3.11 19.65
C ASN A 131 -3.92 -2.60 18.25
N LYS A 132 -3.29 -1.43 18.16
CA LYS A 132 -2.89 -0.83 16.87
C LYS A 132 -1.83 -1.62 16.10
N THR A 133 -1.09 -2.51 16.77
CA THR A 133 -0.13 -3.41 16.11
C THR A 133 -0.18 -4.76 16.82
N ASP A 134 -0.27 -5.86 16.07
CA ASP A 134 -0.13 -7.21 16.63
C ASP A 134 1.34 -7.64 16.78
N GLY A 135 1.57 -8.83 17.35
CA GLY A 135 2.92 -9.31 17.65
C GLY A 135 3.71 -9.82 16.45
N ALA A 136 3.07 -10.03 15.30
CA ALA A 136 3.71 -10.39 14.03
C ALA A 136 4.05 -9.13 13.22
N GLY A 137 3.15 -8.16 13.25
CA GLY A 137 3.39 -6.75 12.92
C GLY A 137 3.71 -6.48 11.45
N GLN A 138 4.46 -5.39 11.24
CA GLN A 138 4.78 -4.91 9.91
C GLN A 138 5.76 -5.82 9.15
N GLY A 139 6.67 -6.49 9.86
CA GLY A 139 7.85 -7.08 9.23
C GLY A 139 8.72 -6.03 8.50
N PRO A 140 9.83 -6.46 7.86
CA PRO A 140 10.79 -5.54 7.27
C PRO A 140 10.55 -5.25 5.77
N PHE A 141 9.50 -5.82 5.19
CA PHE A 141 9.22 -5.78 3.74
C PHE A 141 8.22 -4.67 3.34
N PHE A 142 7.87 -3.74 4.24
CA PHE A 142 7.04 -2.59 3.89
C PHE A 142 7.76 -1.62 2.94
N ILE A 143 6.97 -0.92 2.12
CA ILE A 143 7.39 0.22 1.30
C ILE A 143 6.23 1.23 1.38
N HIS A 144 6.49 2.44 1.86
CA HIS A 144 5.54 3.57 1.72
C HIS A 144 5.69 4.14 0.31
N GLU A 145 4.63 4.60 -0.35
CA GLU A 145 4.75 5.11 -1.75
C GLU A 145 5.71 6.31 -1.81
N LEU A 146 5.62 7.21 -0.83
CA LEU A 146 6.51 8.34 -0.60
C LEU A 146 7.94 7.96 -0.12
N GLU A 147 8.36 6.69 -0.15
CA GLU A 147 9.80 6.35 -0.22
C GLU A 147 10.41 6.65 -1.60
N LYS A 148 9.58 6.86 -2.64
CA LYS A 148 9.99 7.29 -3.98
C LYS A 148 9.09 8.43 -4.48
N ASN A 149 9.72 9.46 -5.04
CA ASN A 149 8.98 10.59 -5.62
C ASN A 149 8.08 10.11 -6.77
N ASP A 150 6.81 10.55 -6.75
CA ASP A 150 5.79 10.20 -7.74
C ASP A 150 5.56 8.68 -7.97
N ASP A 151 5.76 7.81 -6.95
CA ASP A 151 5.42 6.38 -7.05
C ASP A 151 3.91 6.07 -6.98
N ILE A 152 3.13 6.83 -7.76
CA ILE A 152 1.69 6.62 -7.97
C ILE A 152 1.38 5.22 -8.54
N SER A 153 2.40 4.48 -9.02
CA SER A 153 2.27 3.09 -9.45
C SER A 153 1.83 2.13 -8.33
N MET A 154 1.90 2.57 -7.06
CA MET A 154 1.36 1.83 -5.94
C MET A 154 -0.15 2.01 -5.73
N PHE A 155 -0.77 3.12 -6.16
CA PHE A 155 -2.22 3.32 -6.05
C PHE A 155 -2.96 2.62 -7.19
N ARG A 156 -3.49 1.41 -6.94
CA ARG A 156 -4.12 0.55 -7.95
C ARG A 156 -4.85 -0.64 -7.33
N GLN A 157 -5.81 -1.16 -8.08
CA GLN A 157 -6.50 -2.40 -7.77
C GLN A 157 -5.73 -3.66 -8.19
N ASP A 158 -5.18 -3.71 -9.41
CA ASP A 158 -4.43 -4.87 -9.88
C ASP A 158 -2.97 -4.82 -9.43
N ILE A 159 -2.61 -5.79 -8.60
CA ILE A 159 -1.28 -5.95 -8.00
C ILE A 159 -0.63 -7.29 -8.40
N ARG A 160 -1.19 -8.02 -9.38
CA ARG A 160 -0.65 -9.30 -9.89
C ARG A 160 0.79 -9.14 -10.41
N GLY A 161 1.53 -10.25 -10.42
CA GLY A 161 2.92 -10.34 -10.91
C GLY A 161 3.73 -11.39 -10.15
N ARG A 162 5.00 -11.58 -10.53
CA ARG A 162 5.92 -12.59 -9.96
C ARG A 162 7.38 -12.24 -10.23
N TYR A 163 8.29 -12.72 -9.38
CA TYR A 163 9.73 -12.42 -9.43
C TYR A 163 10.47 -13.09 -10.60
N ASN A 164 9.98 -14.24 -11.07
CA ASN A 164 10.47 -14.87 -12.29
C ASN A 164 9.31 -15.06 -13.27
N GLU A 165 9.23 -14.20 -14.28
CA GLU A 165 8.21 -14.29 -15.33
C GLU A 165 8.17 -15.67 -16.04
N SER A 166 9.30 -16.40 -16.07
CA SER A 166 9.38 -17.75 -16.64
C SER A 166 8.76 -18.84 -15.74
N ALA A 167 8.40 -18.54 -14.50
CA ALA A 167 7.59 -19.43 -13.66
C ALA A 167 6.09 -19.30 -14.02
N PRO A 168 5.25 -20.29 -13.69
CA PRO A 168 3.80 -20.15 -13.77
C PRO A 168 3.29 -18.95 -12.95
N PRO A 169 2.22 -18.26 -13.39
CA PRO A 169 1.52 -17.30 -12.55
C PRO A 169 0.94 -17.99 -11.31
N GLY A 170 0.82 -17.25 -10.20
CA GLY A 170 0.03 -17.72 -9.07
C GLY A 170 -1.47 -17.80 -9.40
N VAL A 171 -2.22 -18.52 -8.57
CA VAL A 171 -3.68 -18.59 -8.66
C VAL A 171 -4.23 -17.19 -8.39
N GLU A 172 -5.08 -16.66 -9.28
CA GLU A 172 -5.65 -15.32 -9.12
C GLU A 172 -6.48 -15.24 -7.84
N MET A 173 -6.41 -14.10 -7.16
CA MET A 173 -7.16 -13.83 -5.94
C MET A 173 -7.86 -12.47 -6.04
N HIS A 174 -9.17 -12.45 -5.80
CA HIS A 174 -9.96 -11.24 -5.59
C HIS A 174 -10.10 -11.04 -4.09
N LEU A 175 -9.38 -10.05 -3.56
CA LEU A 175 -9.30 -9.77 -2.13
C LEU A 175 -10.08 -8.49 -1.80
N HIS A 176 -11.02 -8.62 -0.87
CA HIS A 176 -11.87 -7.52 -0.41
C HIS A 176 -11.69 -7.33 1.10
N LEU A 177 -11.29 -6.12 1.49
CA LEU A 177 -11.08 -5.73 2.88
C LEU A 177 -12.07 -4.64 3.26
N ARG A 178 -12.74 -4.78 4.40
CA ARG A 178 -13.59 -3.72 4.98
C ARG A 178 -13.03 -3.29 6.33
N VAL A 179 -12.82 -2.00 6.51
CA VAL A 179 -12.32 -1.40 7.75
C VAL A 179 -13.44 -0.61 8.43
N LEU A 180 -13.74 -0.93 9.69
CA LEU A 180 -14.82 -0.30 10.45
C LEU A 180 -14.27 0.52 11.63
N ASP A 181 -14.93 1.64 11.92
CA ASP A 181 -14.55 2.58 12.98
C ASP A 181 -15.29 2.26 14.29
N LEU A 182 -14.60 1.61 15.23
CA LEU A 182 -15.13 1.28 16.56
C LEU A 182 -15.38 2.51 17.45
N SER A 183 -14.89 3.71 17.09
CA SER A 183 -15.27 4.96 17.76
C SER A 183 -16.65 5.47 17.35
N LYS A 184 -17.23 4.89 16.29
CA LYS A 184 -18.55 5.22 15.72
C LYS A 184 -19.39 3.94 15.54
N PRO A 185 -19.91 3.35 16.63
CA PRO A 185 -20.75 2.15 16.55
C PRO A 185 -22.01 2.41 15.72
N ASP A 186 -22.31 1.50 14.80
CA ASP A 186 -23.61 1.44 14.10
C ASP A 186 -24.65 0.71 14.97
N CYS A 187 -25.88 0.56 14.46
CA CYS A 187 -27.03 -0.02 15.14
C CYS A 187 -26.84 -1.48 15.61
N ASP A 188 -25.89 -2.23 15.03
CA ASP A 188 -25.49 -3.58 15.45
C ASP A 188 -24.27 -3.60 16.39
N GLY A 189 -23.65 -2.43 16.62
CA GLY A 189 -22.44 -2.26 17.44
C GLY A 189 -21.11 -2.60 16.75
N THR A 190 -21.09 -2.96 15.46
CA THR A 190 -19.85 -3.40 14.76
C THR A 190 -18.98 -2.25 14.25
N GLY A 191 -19.57 -1.06 14.04
CA GLY A 191 -18.90 0.17 13.61
C GLY A 191 -19.20 0.55 12.17
N VAL A 192 -19.28 1.85 11.88
CA VAL A 192 -19.50 2.34 10.50
C VAL A 192 -18.22 2.24 9.65
N GLY A 193 -18.35 2.32 8.32
CA GLY A 193 -17.23 2.33 7.39
C GLY A 193 -16.18 3.41 7.69
N LEU A 194 -14.91 3.01 7.79
CA LEU A 194 -13.78 3.92 7.98
C LEU A 194 -13.30 4.47 6.63
N ALA A 195 -14.04 5.42 6.09
CA ALA A 195 -13.75 6.09 4.82
C ALA A 195 -12.48 6.97 4.84
N ASN A 196 -11.86 7.16 3.68
CA ASN A 196 -10.65 7.99 3.49
C ASN A 196 -9.44 7.54 4.34
N ALA A 197 -9.25 6.21 4.42
CA ALA A 197 -8.05 5.58 4.95
C ALA A 197 -7.28 4.88 3.82
N ASP A 198 -5.98 5.09 3.73
CA ASP A 198 -5.12 4.43 2.75
C ASP A 198 -4.72 3.05 3.29
N VAL A 199 -5.21 2.01 2.62
CA VAL A 199 -4.95 0.61 2.94
C VAL A 199 -3.80 0.11 2.07
N TYR A 200 -2.69 -0.22 2.72
CA TYR A 200 -1.50 -0.81 2.12
C TYR A 200 -1.53 -2.32 2.36
N ILE A 201 -1.45 -3.11 1.28
CA ILE A 201 -1.22 -4.55 1.37
C ILE A 201 0.05 -4.98 0.66
N TRP A 202 0.71 -6.01 1.20
CA TRP A 202 1.75 -6.72 0.50
C TRP A 202 1.90 -8.16 0.98
N HIS A 203 2.34 -9.03 0.07
CA HIS A 203 2.63 -10.43 0.33
C HIS A 203 3.72 -10.93 -0.62
N THR A 204 4.12 -12.20 -0.46
CA THR A 204 5.00 -12.85 -1.44
C THR A 204 4.23 -13.28 -2.68
N ASP A 205 4.90 -13.34 -3.82
CA ASP A 205 4.38 -14.05 -4.99
C ASP A 205 4.26 -15.55 -4.71
N GLY A 206 3.66 -16.32 -5.64
CA GLY A 206 3.55 -17.77 -5.49
C GLY A 206 4.89 -18.51 -5.38
N GLN A 207 6.02 -17.85 -5.69
CA GLN A 207 7.37 -18.38 -5.55
C GLN A 207 8.00 -18.10 -4.18
N GLY A 208 7.38 -17.27 -3.33
CA GLY A 208 7.87 -16.89 -2.00
C GLY A 208 8.71 -15.60 -1.97
N TYR A 209 8.77 -14.82 -3.05
CA TYR A 209 9.57 -13.59 -3.14
C TYR A 209 8.75 -12.33 -2.84
N TYR A 210 9.34 -11.37 -2.13
CA TYR A 210 8.79 -10.02 -1.99
C TYR A 210 9.33 -9.08 -3.08
N SER A 211 8.47 -8.41 -3.85
CA SER A 211 8.92 -7.35 -4.76
C SER A 211 9.57 -6.19 -4.00
N GLY A 212 10.43 -5.42 -4.67
CA GLY A 212 11.08 -4.23 -4.08
C GLY A 212 12.44 -4.46 -3.41
N PHE A 213 12.88 -5.72 -3.22
CA PHE A 213 14.07 -6.07 -2.45
C PHE A 213 14.92 -7.13 -3.17
N GLY A 214 16.22 -6.87 -3.35
CA GLY A 214 17.14 -7.78 -4.03
C GLY A 214 16.93 -7.85 -5.56
N ALA A 215 17.99 -8.20 -6.28
CA ALA A 215 17.98 -8.33 -7.74
C ALA A 215 18.32 -9.76 -8.16
N ARG A 216 17.62 -10.27 -9.18
CA ARG A 216 17.78 -11.64 -9.68
C ARG A 216 19.18 -11.88 -10.23
N GLY A 217 19.81 -12.99 -9.87
CA GLY A 217 21.20 -13.31 -10.22
C GLY A 217 22.27 -12.48 -9.51
N SER A 218 21.90 -11.67 -8.50
CA SER A 218 22.85 -10.87 -7.72
C SER A 218 23.20 -11.53 -6.38
N ALA A 219 24.32 -11.12 -5.77
CA ALA A 219 24.66 -11.51 -4.40
C ALA A 219 23.66 -11.03 -3.32
N ASN A 220 22.68 -10.22 -3.71
CA ASN A 220 21.60 -9.67 -2.88
C ASN A 220 20.22 -10.28 -3.21
N GLU A 221 20.14 -11.33 -4.04
CA GLU A 221 18.91 -12.06 -4.35
C GLU A 221 18.29 -12.68 -3.07
N GLN A 222 16.95 -12.71 -3.01
CA GLN A 222 16.24 -13.38 -1.92
C GLN A 222 16.33 -14.91 -2.08
N ASN A 223 16.33 -15.65 -0.97
CA ASN A 223 16.24 -17.10 -0.99
C ASN A 223 15.07 -17.55 -0.10
N PRO A 224 13.87 -17.77 -0.66
CA PRO A 224 12.68 -18.14 0.12
C PRO A 224 12.70 -19.59 0.61
N ASP A 225 13.69 -20.38 0.23
CA ASP A 225 13.86 -21.78 0.63
C ASP A 225 14.72 -21.90 1.89
N SER A 226 15.49 -20.85 2.20
CA SER A 226 16.30 -20.71 3.41
C SER A 226 15.52 -19.98 4.51
N PRO A 227 15.64 -20.38 5.80
CA PRO A 227 14.97 -19.68 6.90
C PRO A 227 15.32 -18.19 6.93
N TYR A 228 14.30 -17.33 6.89
CA TYR A 228 14.51 -15.90 6.70
C TYR A 228 15.20 -15.21 7.89
N ALA A 229 16.34 -14.55 7.65
CA ALA A 229 17.20 -13.95 8.66
C ALA A 229 16.72 -12.60 9.25
N GLY A 230 15.46 -12.21 9.03
CA GLY A 230 14.85 -10.99 9.60
C GLY A 230 15.35 -9.66 9.02
N ARG A 231 16.27 -9.68 8.05
CA ARG A 231 16.82 -8.50 7.38
C ARG A 231 16.74 -8.67 5.87
N PRO A 232 16.08 -7.76 5.13
CA PRO A 232 15.99 -7.85 3.69
C PRO A 232 17.25 -7.24 3.06
N SER A 233 17.52 -7.61 1.81
CA SER A 233 18.59 -7.01 1.02
C SER A 233 18.22 -5.60 0.54
N GLN A 234 19.17 -4.92 -0.11
CA GLN A 234 18.97 -3.56 -0.61
C GLN A 234 17.79 -3.47 -1.59
N ASN A 235 17.04 -2.37 -1.49
CA ASN A 235 16.05 -1.92 -2.45
C ASN A 235 16.69 -0.91 -3.42
N ASN A 236 16.22 -0.88 -4.67
CA ASN A 236 16.39 0.27 -5.54
C ASN A 236 15.02 0.66 -6.10
N LEU A 237 14.29 1.55 -5.40
CA LEU A 237 12.87 1.80 -5.73
C LEU A 237 12.65 2.35 -7.14
N ASP A 238 13.67 2.93 -7.76
CA ASP A 238 13.63 3.40 -9.15
C ASP A 238 13.48 2.25 -10.14
N THR A 239 14.17 1.12 -9.92
CA THR A 239 14.21 -0.03 -10.85
C THR A 239 13.55 -1.30 -10.31
N SER A 240 13.31 -1.41 -9.00
CA SER A 240 12.64 -2.57 -8.41
C SER A 240 11.14 -2.53 -8.68
N GLU A 241 10.54 -3.70 -8.90
CA GLU A 241 9.13 -3.89 -9.19
C GLU A 241 8.22 -3.68 -7.95
N ARG A 242 6.89 -3.75 -8.17
CA ARG A 242 5.85 -3.65 -7.12
C ARG A 242 4.84 -4.81 -7.16
N PHE A 243 5.13 -5.96 -7.78
CA PHE A 243 4.18 -7.10 -7.78
C PHE A 243 3.80 -7.51 -6.35
N CYS A 244 2.56 -8.00 -6.15
CA CYS A 244 2.00 -8.32 -4.84
C CYS A 244 2.07 -7.16 -3.83
N ARG A 245 1.97 -5.91 -4.32
CA ARG A 245 1.87 -4.66 -3.53
C ARG A 245 0.90 -3.67 -4.17
N GLY A 246 0.11 -3.02 -3.33
CA GLY A 246 -0.67 -1.86 -3.73
C GLY A 246 -1.28 -1.11 -2.55
N VAL A 247 -1.87 0.03 -2.88
CA VAL A 247 -2.56 0.95 -2.00
C VAL A 247 -3.92 1.26 -2.62
N GLN A 248 -4.96 1.26 -1.80
CA GLN A 248 -6.30 1.71 -2.15
C GLN A 248 -6.81 2.59 -1.00
N THR A 249 -7.50 3.70 -1.30
CA THR A 249 -8.22 4.46 -0.28
C THR A 249 -9.60 3.82 -0.06
N THR A 250 -10.02 3.66 1.19
CA THR A 250 -11.35 3.17 1.55
C THR A 250 -12.49 4.11 1.12
N ASP A 251 -13.55 3.51 0.58
CA ASP A 251 -14.81 4.18 0.26
C ASP A 251 -15.67 4.49 1.51
N ALA A 252 -16.90 4.97 1.28
CA ALA A 252 -17.85 5.32 2.35
C ALA A 252 -18.20 4.15 3.29
N ASP A 253 -18.19 2.92 2.78
CA ASP A 253 -18.48 1.69 3.52
C ASP A 253 -17.23 1.07 4.18
N GLY A 254 -16.08 1.74 4.04
CA GLY A 254 -14.79 1.30 4.55
C GLY A 254 -14.12 0.23 3.70
N VAL A 255 -14.58 0.01 2.46
CA VAL A 255 -14.16 -1.10 1.60
C VAL A 255 -13.00 -0.71 0.70
N VAL A 256 -12.10 -1.67 0.47
CA VAL A 256 -11.15 -1.70 -0.66
C VAL A 256 -11.12 -3.09 -1.29
N SER A 257 -10.94 -3.14 -2.61
CA SER A 257 -10.74 -4.37 -3.38
C SER A 257 -9.37 -4.37 -4.07
N PHE A 258 -8.75 -5.55 -4.17
CA PHE A 258 -7.49 -5.80 -4.88
C PHE A 258 -7.58 -7.07 -5.74
N ARG A 259 -7.08 -7.00 -6.98
CA ARG A 259 -6.83 -8.18 -7.83
C ARG A 259 -5.38 -8.58 -7.66
N SER A 260 -5.12 -9.77 -7.14
CA SER A 260 -3.77 -10.26 -6.81
C SER A 260 -3.64 -11.73 -7.21
N ILE A 261 -2.61 -12.39 -6.69
CA ILE A 261 -2.51 -13.85 -6.63
C ILE A 261 -2.56 -14.31 -5.17
N PHE A 262 -3.02 -15.52 -4.91
CA PHE A 262 -2.97 -16.11 -3.57
C PHE A 262 -1.49 -16.14 -3.09
N PRO A 263 -1.19 -15.75 -1.84
CA PRO A 263 0.19 -15.61 -1.37
C PRO A 263 0.96 -16.93 -1.39
N GLY A 264 2.23 -16.86 -1.78
CA GLY A 264 3.17 -17.97 -1.63
C GLY A 264 3.66 -18.13 -0.19
N TRP A 265 4.68 -18.98 -0.03
CA TRP A 265 5.28 -19.27 1.26
C TRP A 265 6.81 -19.26 1.19
N TYR A 266 7.44 -18.80 2.27
CA TYR A 266 8.89 -18.75 2.43
C TYR A 266 9.29 -19.31 3.80
N ASN A 267 10.50 -19.88 3.88
CA ASN A 267 10.89 -20.71 5.00
C ASN A 267 11.04 -19.92 6.32
N GLY A 268 10.45 -20.47 7.38
CA GLY A 268 10.44 -19.89 8.73
C GLY A 268 9.24 -18.99 9.05
N ARG A 269 8.27 -18.85 8.14
CA ARG A 269 7.09 -17.99 8.27
C ARG A 269 5.83 -18.66 7.70
N ASP A 270 4.68 -18.25 8.21
CA ASP A 270 3.37 -18.75 7.76
C ASP A 270 2.95 -18.15 6.40
N VAL A 271 1.90 -18.66 5.78
CA VAL A 271 1.24 -18.00 4.64
C VAL A 271 0.39 -16.83 5.15
N HIS A 272 0.74 -15.61 4.77
CA HIS A 272 0.13 -14.38 5.26
C HIS A 272 0.08 -13.27 4.20
N ILE A 273 -0.77 -12.27 4.45
CA ILE A 273 -0.75 -10.97 3.78
C ILE A 273 -0.57 -9.90 4.86
N HIS A 274 0.40 -9.02 4.69
CA HIS A 274 0.58 -7.84 5.54
C HIS A 274 -0.44 -6.76 5.18
N PHE A 275 -0.93 -6.05 6.20
CA PHE A 275 -1.93 -4.99 6.08
C PHE A 275 -1.55 -3.84 7.02
N VAL A 276 -1.31 -2.66 6.47
CA VAL A 276 -1.22 -1.40 7.23
C VAL A 276 -2.30 -0.44 6.76
N CYS A 277 -2.88 0.29 7.70
CA CYS A 277 -3.90 1.30 7.43
C CYS A 277 -3.43 2.66 7.97
N PHE A 278 -3.54 3.68 7.12
CA PHE A 278 -3.19 5.06 7.44
C PHE A 278 -4.37 6.01 7.20
N LYS A 279 -4.42 7.12 7.94
CA LYS A 279 -5.24 8.28 7.57
C LYS A 279 -4.72 8.81 6.23
N GLN A 280 -5.60 9.05 5.27
CA GLN A 280 -5.22 9.51 3.93
C GLN A 280 -4.35 10.78 4.03
N GLY A 281 -3.20 10.78 3.36
CA GLY A 281 -2.19 11.84 3.48
C GLY A 281 -1.12 11.56 4.53
N SER A 282 -0.86 10.28 4.84
CA SER A 282 0.33 9.87 5.59
C SER A 282 1.61 10.25 4.87
N MET A 283 2.63 10.63 5.63
CA MET A 283 3.98 10.89 5.13
C MET A 283 4.88 9.70 5.43
N SER A 284 5.73 9.33 4.46
CA SER A 284 6.75 8.32 4.69
C SER A 284 7.70 8.73 5.82
N MET A 285 7.86 7.84 6.79
CA MET A 285 8.93 7.85 7.79
C MET A 285 10.10 6.94 7.36
N GLY A 286 10.12 6.50 6.09
CA GLY A 286 11.03 5.49 5.58
C GLY A 286 10.80 4.12 6.22
N ARG A 287 11.88 3.38 6.41
CA ARG A 287 11.89 1.96 6.77
C ARG A 287 11.88 1.72 8.28
N VAL A 288 10.83 2.24 8.91
CA VAL A 288 10.54 2.07 10.34
C VAL A 288 9.26 1.24 10.54
N ASN A 289 9.04 0.73 11.75
CA ASN A 289 7.71 0.27 12.14
C ASN A 289 6.83 1.50 12.42
N TYR A 290 5.76 1.69 11.64
CA TYR A 290 4.91 2.86 11.77
C TYR A 290 4.06 2.78 13.05
N SER A 291 3.95 3.90 13.75
CA SER A 291 3.16 4.04 14.97
C SER A 291 2.82 5.52 15.24
N GLY A 292 1.58 5.79 15.65
CA GLY A 292 1.11 7.15 15.94
C GLY A 292 0.93 8.06 14.71
N GLY A 293 0.52 9.31 14.95
CA GLY A 293 0.27 10.30 13.91
C GLY A 293 -0.83 9.87 12.93
N ALA A 294 -0.44 9.61 11.68
CA ALA A 294 -1.34 9.13 10.64
C ALA A 294 -1.59 7.60 10.70
N HIS A 295 -0.82 6.84 11.48
CA HIS A 295 -1.00 5.39 11.64
C HIS A 295 -2.33 5.06 12.34
N ILE A 296 -3.12 4.18 11.72
CA ILE A 296 -4.37 3.67 12.27
C ILE A 296 -4.08 2.30 12.92
N PHE A 297 -3.66 1.33 12.11
CA PHE A 297 -3.21 0.02 12.61
C PHE A 297 -2.29 -0.72 11.62
N THR A 298 -1.61 -1.75 12.13
CA THR A 298 -0.76 -2.70 11.39
C THR A 298 -1.05 -4.13 11.84
N THR A 299 -1.18 -5.06 10.91
CA THR A 299 -1.33 -6.50 11.17
C THR A 299 -0.74 -7.30 10.01
N GLN A 300 -0.71 -8.62 10.16
CA GLN A 300 -0.78 -9.53 9.03
C GLN A 300 -1.94 -10.49 9.27
N PHE A 301 -2.67 -10.85 8.22
CA PHE A 301 -3.75 -11.81 8.29
C PHE A 301 -3.43 -13.07 7.47
N TYR A 302 -4.12 -14.15 7.82
CA TYR A 302 -3.86 -15.49 7.34
C TYR A 302 -5.15 -16.07 6.72
N PHE A 303 -5.13 -17.34 6.35
CA PHE A 303 -6.30 -18.05 5.82
C PHE A 303 -6.59 -19.30 6.66
N ASP A 304 -7.62 -20.05 6.29
CA ASP A 304 -7.80 -21.40 6.85
C ASP A 304 -6.65 -22.34 6.38
N PRO A 305 -6.04 -23.13 7.28
CA PRO A 305 -4.96 -24.06 6.93
C PRO A 305 -5.33 -25.10 5.87
N ALA A 306 -6.55 -25.66 5.91
CA ALA A 306 -6.98 -26.66 4.94
C ALA A 306 -7.30 -26.01 3.57
N PHE A 307 -7.85 -24.80 3.56
CA PHE A 307 -7.99 -24.02 2.32
C PHE A 307 -6.61 -23.70 1.72
N THR A 308 -5.68 -23.21 2.54
CA THR A 308 -4.29 -22.88 2.13
C THR A 308 -3.61 -24.10 1.53
N ASP A 309 -3.71 -25.25 2.19
CA ASP A 309 -3.12 -26.51 1.71
C ASP A 309 -3.79 -27.01 0.42
N SER A 310 -5.10 -26.83 0.26
CA SER A 310 -5.82 -27.18 -0.97
C SER A 310 -5.37 -26.36 -2.19
N VAL A 311 -4.93 -25.11 -1.99
CA VAL A 311 -4.32 -24.29 -3.06
C VAL A 311 -2.87 -24.73 -3.30
N HIS A 312 -2.07 -24.77 -2.22
CA HIS A 312 -0.62 -24.96 -2.30
C HIS A 312 -0.17 -26.38 -2.71
N THR A 313 -1.01 -27.40 -2.56
CA THR A 313 -0.72 -28.77 -3.04
C THR A 313 -1.26 -29.06 -4.45
N LYS A 314 -2.24 -28.29 -4.92
CA LYS A 314 -2.94 -28.53 -6.20
C LYS A 314 -2.35 -27.73 -7.36
N TYR A 315 -2.06 -26.44 -7.14
CA TYR A 315 -1.74 -25.49 -8.20
C TYR A 315 -0.25 -25.09 -8.20
N GLU A 316 0.27 -24.77 -9.38
CA GLU A 316 1.60 -24.15 -9.52
C GLU A 316 1.54 -22.64 -9.31
N PRO A 317 2.66 -21.95 -9.00
CA PRO A 317 3.99 -22.48 -8.70
C PRO A 317 4.16 -23.02 -7.26
N TYR A 318 3.12 -22.94 -6.44
CA TYR A 318 3.13 -23.35 -5.02
C TYR A 318 3.51 -24.83 -4.87
N LYS A 319 2.86 -25.70 -5.65
CA LYS A 319 3.02 -27.16 -5.59
C LYS A 319 4.45 -27.62 -5.82
N ALA A 320 5.19 -27.02 -6.75
CA ALA A 320 6.61 -27.30 -6.95
C ALA A 320 7.48 -27.00 -5.71
N ARG A 321 7.12 -25.98 -4.90
CA ARG A 321 7.77 -25.68 -3.61
C ARG A 321 7.35 -26.70 -2.54
N THR A 322 6.05 -26.99 -2.50
CA THR A 322 5.38 -27.70 -1.41
C THR A 322 5.60 -29.21 -1.40
N MET A 323 5.60 -29.87 -2.57
CA MET A 323 5.58 -31.35 -2.67
C MET A 323 6.98 -31.99 -2.72
N GLY A 324 8.05 -31.22 -2.53
CA GLY A 324 9.45 -31.66 -2.68
C GLY A 324 10.25 -31.68 -1.36
N ASN A 325 11.56 -31.46 -1.45
CA ASN A 325 12.51 -31.44 -0.33
C ASN A 325 12.15 -30.44 0.80
N LEU A 326 11.26 -29.49 0.50
CA LEU A 326 10.82 -28.43 1.39
C LEU A 326 9.52 -28.75 2.17
N ALA A 327 8.90 -29.91 1.93
CA ALA A 327 7.60 -30.28 2.53
C ALA A 327 7.55 -30.10 4.06
N THR A 328 8.62 -30.43 4.78
CA THR A 328 8.69 -30.25 6.25
C THR A 328 8.66 -28.78 6.68
N ALA A 329 9.25 -27.86 5.90
CA ALA A 329 9.19 -26.43 6.19
C ALA A 329 7.81 -25.85 5.84
N TYR A 330 7.23 -26.31 4.74
CA TYR A 330 5.87 -25.98 4.32
C TYR A 330 4.80 -26.42 5.37
N GLN A 331 4.96 -27.59 5.99
CA GLN A 331 4.09 -28.05 7.09
C GLN A 331 4.22 -27.19 8.37
N GLY A 332 5.24 -26.33 8.44
CA GLY A 332 5.22 -25.18 9.35
C GLY A 332 4.34 -24.06 8.80
N ALA A 333 4.61 -23.63 7.57
CA ALA A 333 4.05 -22.42 6.95
C ALA A 333 2.51 -22.40 6.79
N ILE A 334 1.82 -23.55 6.74
CA ILE A 334 0.35 -23.57 6.55
C ILE A 334 -0.48 -23.42 7.82
N LYS A 335 0.13 -23.40 9.01
CA LYS A 335 -0.62 -23.51 10.28
C LYS A 335 -1.47 -22.29 10.62
N ALA A 336 -1.04 -21.11 10.18
CA ALA A 336 -1.60 -19.83 10.61
C ALA A 336 -1.62 -19.72 12.15
N ASP A 337 -0.49 -20.07 12.78
CA ASP A 337 -0.23 -20.09 14.24
C ASP A 337 1.06 -19.35 14.65
N GLU A 338 1.67 -18.58 13.72
CA GLU A 338 2.90 -17.82 13.95
C GLU A 338 2.97 -17.09 15.32
N ARG A 339 4.13 -17.15 15.98
CA ARG A 339 4.36 -16.50 17.28
C ARG A 339 4.15 -14.98 17.21
N GLY A 340 3.03 -14.51 17.75
CA GLY A 340 2.65 -13.09 17.78
C GLY A 340 1.44 -12.76 16.90
N ASN A 341 0.98 -13.72 16.10
CA ASN A 341 -0.26 -13.68 15.34
C ASN A 341 -1.45 -13.24 16.22
N SER A 342 -2.25 -12.30 15.69
CA SER A 342 -3.50 -11.79 16.27
C SER A 342 -4.69 -12.77 16.19
N GLY A 343 -4.53 -13.86 15.45
CA GLY A 343 -5.58 -14.84 15.13
C GLY A 343 -6.44 -14.47 13.92
N LEU A 344 -6.16 -13.34 13.25
CA LEU A 344 -7.02 -12.80 12.19
C LEU A 344 -6.90 -13.61 10.90
N ARG A 345 -8.05 -14.08 10.39
CA ARG A 345 -8.12 -14.92 9.18
C ARG A 345 -9.14 -14.36 8.21
N ALA A 346 -8.73 -14.15 6.96
CA ALA A 346 -9.66 -13.89 5.87
C ALA A 346 -10.43 -15.17 5.53
N LYS A 347 -11.73 -15.01 5.27
CA LYS A 347 -12.58 -16.06 4.72
C LYS A 347 -12.28 -16.18 3.23
N ALA A 348 -11.88 -17.36 2.76
CA ALA A 348 -11.56 -17.58 1.35
C ALA A 348 -12.21 -18.86 0.80
N TRP A 349 -12.52 -18.85 -0.49
CA TRP A 349 -13.07 -19.98 -1.25
C TRP A 349 -12.64 -19.91 -2.72
N MET A 350 -12.85 -20.99 -3.47
CA MET A 350 -12.65 -21.01 -4.93
C MET A 350 -13.96 -20.64 -5.65
N GLU A 351 -13.88 -19.72 -6.61
CA GLU A 351 -14.92 -19.46 -7.61
C GLU A 351 -14.33 -19.73 -8.99
N GLY A 352 -14.64 -20.92 -9.54
CA GLY A 352 -13.88 -21.47 -10.66
C GLY A 352 -12.42 -21.72 -10.27
N ASP A 353 -11.50 -21.07 -10.98
CA ASP A 353 -10.05 -21.09 -10.70
C ASP A 353 -9.53 -19.80 -10.03
N ILE A 354 -10.43 -18.92 -9.56
CA ILE A 354 -10.09 -17.71 -8.79
C ILE A 354 -10.33 -17.97 -7.29
N VAL A 355 -9.43 -17.51 -6.43
CA VAL A 355 -9.68 -17.42 -4.98
C VAL A 355 -10.45 -16.12 -4.70
N VAL A 356 -11.65 -16.19 -4.16
CA VAL A 356 -12.31 -15.00 -3.59
C VAL A 356 -12.02 -14.99 -2.09
N ALA A 357 -11.57 -13.83 -1.57
CA ALA A 357 -11.18 -13.65 -0.18
C ALA A 357 -11.81 -12.38 0.41
N GLN A 358 -12.42 -12.50 1.59
CA GLN A 358 -13.03 -11.39 2.32
C GLN A 358 -12.53 -11.31 3.78
N MET A 359 -12.34 -10.09 4.28
CA MET A 359 -12.09 -9.83 5.69
C MET A 359 -12.74 -8.50 6.11
N GLN A 360 -13.53 -8.52 7.18
CA GLN A 360 -13.95 -7.31 7.90
C GLN A 360 -13.07 -7.13 9.13
N ILE A 361 -12.58 -5.92 9.38
CA ILE A 361 -11.80 -5.60 10.58
C ILE A 361 -12.27 -4.28 11.21
N ALA A 362 -12.65 -4.35 12.48
CA ALA A 362 -13.07 -3.21 13.26
C ALA A 362 -11.90 -2.69 14.11
N VAL A 363 -11.64 -1.39 14.04
CA VAL A 363 -10.41 -0.74 14.51
C VAL A 363 -10.72 0.56 15.26
N ASN A 364 -9.81 1.02 16.12
CA ASN A 364 -9.92 2.35 16.74
C ASN A 364 -8.92 3.33 16.07
N PRO A 365 -9.40 4.32 15.28
CA PRO A 365 -8.54 5.22 14.52
C PRO A 365 -7.98 6.42 15.32
N ALA A 366 -8.32 6.56 16.61
CA ALA A 366 -7.77 7.59 17.50
C ALA A 366 -6.32 7.27 17.88
#